data_AF-A0A0R1JRP0-F1
#
_entry.id   AF-A0A0R1JRP0-F1
#
_cell.length_a   1.000
_cell.length_b   1.000
_cell.length_c   1.000
_cell.angle_alpha   90.00
_cell.angle_beta   90.00
_cell.angle_gamma   90.00
#
_symmetry.space_group_name_H-M   'P 1'
#
loop_
_entity.id
_entity.type
_entity.pdbx_description
1 polymer ?
#
loop_
_entity_poly.entity_id
_entity_poly.type
_entity_poly.pdbx_seq_one_letter_code
_entity_poly.pdbx_strand_id
1 'polypeptide(L)'
;MRPDEDRLMRAYVNGWTVEKPKRYVLPMPGTDYHNNQMHGNAQYYAVKGTGNWRPDAIALSTDDAVKHGYTVTQSDIDAAPDWVKAITPVEVTDNDD
;
A
#
# COMPACT_ATOMS: atom_id res chain seq x y z
N MET A 1 33.92 12.66 -12.49
CA MET A 1 32.55 12.84 -11.97
C MET A 1 31.61 12.09 -12.89
N ARG A 2 30.76 11.20 -12.37
CA ARG A 2 29.91 10.33 -13.20
C ARG A 2 28.63 11.11 -13.58
N PRO A 3 28.22 11.12 -14.86
CA PRO A 3 27.14 11.99 -15.36
C PRO A 3 25.75 11.74 -14.74
N ASP A 4 25.59 10.65 -13.99
CA ASP A 4 24.33 10.28 -13.34
C ASP A 4 24.07 11.05 -12.04
N GLU A 5 25.12 11.48 -11.33
CA GLU A 5 25.01 12.27 -10.08
C GLU A 5 24.51 13.70 -10.35
N ASP A 6 24.86 14.27 -11.52
CA ASP A 6 24.44 15.62 -11.92
C ASP A 6 22.95 15.72 -12.28
N ARG A 7 22.33 14.62 -12.72
CA ARG A 7 20.89 14.60 -13.06
C ARG A 7 20.00 14.64 -11.81
N LEU A 8 20.36 13.88 -10.78
CA LEU A 8 19.62 13.84 -9.52
C LEU A 8 19.71 15.17 -8.77
N MET A 9 20.89 15.80 -8.76
CA MET A 9 21.10 17.10 -8.11
C MET A 9 20.35 18.24 -8.82
N ARG A 10 20.18 18.17 -10.15
CA ARG A 10 19.40 19.16 -10.93
C ARG A 10 17.88 19.05 -10.72
N ALA A 11 17.36 17.87 -10.44
CA ALA A 11 15.94 17.68 -10.13
C ALA A 11 15.55 18.39 -8.81
N TYR A 12 16.45 18.33 -7.81
CA TYR A 12 16.26 19.01 -6.52
C TYR A 12 16.30 20.55 -6.65
N VAL A 13 17.16 21.09 -7.54
CA VAL A 13 17.30 22.54 -7.77
C VAL A 13 16.15 23.13 -8.60
N ASN A 14 15.49 22.34 -9.44
CA ASN A 14 14.41 22.80 -10.34
C ASN A 14 12.99 22.72 -9.74
N GLY A 15 12.85 22.49 -8.42
CA GLY A 15 11.53 22.42 -7.78
C GLY A 15 10.66 21.27 -8.28
N TRP A 16 11.27 20.20 -8.82
CA TRP A 16 10.55 19.00 -9.18
C TRP A 16 10.14 18.27 -7.91
N THR A 17 8.90 18.45 -7.48
CA THR A 17 8.25 17.56 -6.51
C THR A 17 8.29 16.16 -7.11
N VAL A 18 9.15 15.29 -6.59
CA VAL A 18 9.13 13.87 -6.95
C VAL A 18 7.79 13.33 -6.43
N GLU A 19 6.85 13.07 -7.33
CA GLU A 19 5.59 12.43 -6.95
C GLU A 19 5.91 11.13 -6.21
N LYS A 20 5.43 11.02 -4.96
CA LYS A 20 5.59 9.78 -4.17
C LYS A 20 4.94 8.65 -5.00
N PRO A 21 5.60 7.48 -5.11
CA PRO A 21 5.04 6.38 -5.89
C PRO A 21 3.67 6.01 -5.32
N LYS A 22 2.69 5.84 -6.22
CA LYS A 22 1.33 5.44 -5.83
C LYS A 22 1.37 4.13 -5.05
N ARG A 23 0.67 4.12 -3.92
CA ARG A 23 0.53 2.97 -3.03
C ARG A 23 -0.93 2.60 -2.90
N TYR A 24 -1.19 1.32 -2.71
CA TYR A 24 -2.54 0.78 -2.60
C TYR A 24 -2.64 -0.12 -1.39
N VAL A 25 -3.81 -0.17 -0.77
CA VAL A 25 -4.21 -1.27 0.12
C VAL A 25 -5.27 -2.12 -0.56
N LEU A 26 -5.37 -3.38 -0.15
CA LEU A 26 -6.26 -4.37 -0.75
C LEU A 26 -7.23 -4.91 0.31
N PRO A 27 -8.26 -4.14 0.71
CA PRO A 27 -9.26 -4.60 1.66
C PRO A 27 -10.06 -5.76 1.06
N MET A 28 -10.46 -6.73 1.88
CA MET A 28 -11.26 -7.88 1.44
C MET A 28 -12.73 -7.69 1.88
N PRO A 29 -13.64 -7.24 1.00
CA PRO A 29 -15.03 -6.98 1.38
C PRO A 29 -15.72 -8.24 1.91
N GLY A 30 -16.58 -8.08 2.92
CA GLY A 30 -17.29 -9.19 3.55
C GLY A 30 -16.47 -9.93 4.61
N THR A 31 -15.30 -9.39 4.97
CA THR A 31 -14.47 -9.88 6.08
C THR A 31 -14.53 -8.99 7.31
N ASP A 32 -15.44 -8.03 7.34
CA ASP A 32 -15.63 -7.10 8.46
C ASP A 32 -16.18 -7.83 9.69
N TYR A 33 -15.54 -7.65 10.85
CA TYR A 33 -15.97 -8.25 12.11
C TYR A 33 -15.60 -7.38 13.31
N HIS A 34 -16.30 -7.58 14.43
CA HIS A 34 -15.94 -6.93 15.68
C HIS A 34 -14.76 -7.66 16.33
N ASN A 35 -13.63 -6.97 16.51
CA ASN A 35 -12.44 -7.51 17.14
C ASN A 35 -12.34 -7.00 18.59
N ASN A 36 -12.59 -7.91 19.54
CA ASN A 36 -12.53 -7.59 20.97
C ASN A 36 -11.12 -7.23 21.46
N GLN A 37 -10.06 -7.77 20.85
CA GLN A 37 -8.68 -7.49 21.23
C GLN A 37 -8.22 -6.11 20.76
N MET A 38 -8.74 -5.66 19.62
CA MET A 38 -8.42 -4.36 19.02
C MET A 38 -9.45 -3.27 19.37
N HIS A 39 -10.47 -3.60 20.19
CA HIS A 39 -11.54 -2.70 20.63
C HIS A 39 -12.21 -1.93 19.48
N GLY A 40 -12.47 -2.60 18.35
CA GLY A 40 -13.01 -1.96 17.16
C GLY A 40 -13.47 -2.95 16.09
N ASN A 41 -14.02 -2.42 15.01
CA ASN A 41 -14.33 -3.22 13.83
C ASN A 41 -13.04 -3.38 13.02
N ALA A 42 -12.75 -4.61 12.63
CA ALA A 42 -11.57 -4.97 11.85
C ALA A 42 -12.00 -5.61 10.53
N GLN A 43 -11.11 -5.56 9.55
CA GLN A 43 -11.27 -6.21 8.25
C GLN A 43 -9.97 -6.90 7.85
N TYR A 44 -10.07 -7.93 6.99
CA TYR A 44 -8.89 -8.54 6.38
C TYR A 44 -8.41 -7.74 5.16
N TYR A 45 -7.09 -7.78 4.96
CA TYR A 45 -6.38 -7.19 3.84
C TYR A 45 -5.51 -8.23 3.17
N ALA A 46 -5.47 -8.21 1.83
CA ALA A 46 -4.51 -8.97 1.07
C ALA A 46 -3.16 -8.25 1.07
N VAL A 47 -2.11 -8.95 1.50
CA VAL A 47 -0.76 -8.39 1.59
C VAL A 47 0.26 -9.25 0.86
N LYS A 48 1.31 -8.61 0.38
CA LYS A 48 2.46 -9.29 -0.22
C LYS A 48 3.57 -9.43 0.81
N GLY A 49 3.77 -10.65 1.32
CA GLY A 49 4.96 -11.00 2.10
C GLY A 49 6.18 -11.21 1.19
N THR A 50 7.26 -11.76 1.73
CA THR A 50 8.45 -12.11 0.95
C THR A 50 8.14 -13.25 -0.03
N GLY A 51 7.71 -12.90 -1.24
CA GLY A 51 7.43 -13.82 -2.36
C GLY A 51 6.04 -14.45 -2.38
N ASN A 52 5.21 -14.26 -1.35
CA ASN A 52 3.88 -14.88 -1.27
C ASN A 52 2.79 -13.85 -0.92
N TRP A 53 1.61 -14.03 -1.48
CA TRP A 53 0.40 -13.29 -1.12
C TRP A 53 -0.32 -13.97 0.05
N ARG A 54 -0.80 -13.18 1.00
CA ARG A 54 -1.55 -13.67 2.17
C ARG A 54 -2.82 -12.87 2.40
N PRO A 55 -3.95 -13.51 2.75
CA PRO A 55 -5.24 -12.84 2.97
C PRO A 55 -5.55 -12.56 4.45
N ASP A 56 -4.58 -12.69 5.36
CA ASP A 56 -4.80 -12.75 6.81
C ASP A 56 -4.33 -11.49 7.56
N ALA A 57 -3.93 -10.43 6.87
CA ALA A 57 -3.57 -9.18 7.52
C ALA A 57 -4.82 -8.50 8.08
N ILE A 58 -4.77 -8.04 9.32
CA ILE A 58 -5.90 -7.43 10.02
C ILE A 58 -5.58 -5.96 10.29
N ALA A 59 -6.52 -5.07 9.99
CA ALA A 59 -6.46 -3.67 10.38
C ALA A 59 -7.86 -3.14 10.75
N LEU A 60 -7.90 -2.08 11.56
CA LEU A 60 -9.13 -1.40 11.96
C LEU A 60 -9.65 -0.40 10.91
N SER A 61 -8.79 0.03 10.00
CA SER A 61 -9.11 0.94 8.91
C SER A 61 -8.02 0.90 7.82
N THR A 62 -8.27 1.57 6.70
CA THR A 62 -7.24 1.79 5.67
C THR A 62 -6.02 2.52 6.21
N ASP A 63 -6.21 3.54 7.05
CA ASP A 63 -5.09 4.28 7.65
C ASP A 63 -4.27 3.39 8.60
N ASP A 64 -4.94 2.51 9.34
CA ASP A 64 -4.30 1.53 10.21
C ASP A 64 -3.52 0.49 9.38
N ALA A 65 -4.10 0.02 8.27
CA ALA A 65 -3.41 -0.86 7.32
C ALA A 65 -2.14 -0.21 6.73
N VAL A 66 -2.21 1.09 6.42
CA VAL A 66 -1.04 1.86 5.96
C VAL A 66 0.03 1.96 7.05
N LYS A 67 -0.35 2.25 8.30
CA LYS A 67 0.58 2.28 9.45
C LYS A 67 1.25 0.94 9.69
N HIS A 68 0.55 -0.17 9.45
CA HIS A 68 1.10 -1.52 9.50
C HIS A 68 1.95 -1.91 8.29
N GLY A 69 2.06 -1.05 7.27
CA GLY A 69 2.87 -1.31 6.09
C GLY A 69 2.23 -2.29 5.11
N TYR A 70 0.91 -2.47 5.14
CA TYR A 70 0.15 -3.36 4.24
C TYR A 70 0.00 -2.81 2.82
N THR A 71 0.76 -1.79 2.45
CA THR A 71 0.69 -1.16 1.14
C THR A 71 1.44 -1.97 0.09
N VAL A 72 0.87 -2.04 -1.12
CA VAL A 72 1.46 -2.65 -2.31
C VAL A 72 1.54 -1.63 -3.45
N THR A 73 2.36 -1.90 -4.45
CA THR A 73 2.42 -1.07 -5.67
C THR A 73 1.48 -1.62 -6.76
N GLN A 74 1.22 -0.83 -7.79
CA GLN A 74 0.49 -1.33 -8.98
C GLN A 74 1.21 -2.53 -9.63
N SER A 75 2.54 -2.49 -9.71
CA SER A 75 3.32 -3.60 -10.28
C SER A 75 3.18 -4.89 -9.47
N ASP A 76 2.98 -4.79 -8.15
CA ASP A 76 2.69 -5.95 -7.32
C ASP A 76 1.33 -6.56 -7.68
N ILE A 77 0.29 -5.72 -7.82
CA ILE A 77 -1.06 -6.13 -8.20
C ILE A 77 -1.08 -6.77 -9.59
N ASP A 78 -0.36 -6.19 -10.56
CA ASP A 78 -0.30 -6.69 -11.93
C ASP A 78 0.37 -8.08 -12.00
N ALA A 79 1.35 -8.34 -11.11
CA ALA A 79 2.03 -9.62 -10.98
C ALA A 79 1.32 -10.60 -10.02
N ALA A 80 0.20 -10.20 -9.42
CA ALA A 80 -0.49 -10.98 -8.40
C ALA A 80 -1.31 -12.15 -8.99
N PRO A 81 -1.64 -13.17 -8.18
CA PRO A 81 -2.58 -14.22 -8.57
C PRO A 81 -4.00 -13.66 -8.75
N ASP A 82 -4.85 -14.39 -9.47
CA ASP A 82 -6.19 -13.93 -9.88
C ASP A 82 -7.07 -13.51 -8.70
N TRP A 83 -6.98 -14.20 -7.56
CA TRP A 83 -7.75 -13.86 -6.37
C TRP A 83 -7.40 -12.49 -5.78
N VAL A 84 -6.15 -12.03 -5.96
CA VAL A 84 -5.72 -10.69 -5.55
C VAL A 84 -6.20 -9.65 -6.55
N LYS A 85 -6.09 -9.96 -7.85
CA LYS A 85 -6.56 -9.07 -8.93
C LYS A 85 -8.07 -8.84 -8.91
N ALA A 86 -8.82 -9.75 -8.31
CA ALA A 86 -10.26 -9.61 -8.07
C ALA A 86 -10.61 -8.61 -6.96
N ILE A 87 -9.63 -8.19 -6.14
CA ILE A 87 -9.82 -7.21 -5.07
C ILE A 87 -9.70 -5.80 -5.65
N THR A 88 -10.67 -4.94 -5.36
CA THR A 88 -10.62 -3.52 -5.74
C THR A 88 -9.54 -2.81 -4.91
N PRO A 89 -8.45 -2.31 -5.53
CA PRO A 89 -7.41 -1.59 -4.81
C PRO A 89 -7.91 -0.22 -4.36
N VAL A 90 -7.53 0.17 -3.15
CA VAL A 90 -7.78 1.49 -2.59
C VAL A 90 -6.48 2.27 -2.60
N GLU A 91 -6.45 3.36 -3.39
CA GLU A 91 -5.30 4.25 -3.47
C GLU A 91 -5.07 4.96 -2.13
N VAL A 92 -3.83 4.91 -1.65
CA VAL A 92 -3.40 5.61 -0.43
C VAL A 92 -3.01 7.03 -0.84
N THR A 93 -3.83 8.00 -0.45
CA THR A 93 -3.47 9.41 -0.56
C THR A 93 -2.61 9.78 0.65
N ASP A 94 -1.36 10.15 0.41
CA ASP A 94 -0.54 10.82 1.42
C ASP A 94 -1.12 12.22 1.63
N ASN A 95 -2.17 12.33 2.45
CA ASN A 95 -2.54 13.62 3.03
C ASN A 95 -1.43 13.96 4.02
N ASP A 96 -0.44 14.72 3.55
CA ASP A 96 0.54 15.39 4.40
C ASP A 96 -0.25 16.36 5.31
N ASP A 97 -0.42 15.98 6.57
CA ASP A 97 -0.91 16.84 7.66
C ASP A 97 0.25 17.66 8.24
#